data_AF-A0A7W7T445-F1
#
_entry.id   AF-A0A7W7T445-F1
#
_cell.length_a   1.000
_cell.length_b   1.000
_cell.length_c   1.000
_cell.angle_alpha   90.00
_cell.angle_beta   90.00
_cell.angle_gamma   90.00
#
_symmetry.space_group_name_H-M   'P 1'
#
loop_
_entity.id
_entity.type
_entity.pdbx_description
1 polymer ?
#
loop_
_entity_poly.entity_id
_entity_poly.type
_entity_poly.pdbx_seq_one_letter_code
_entity_poly.pdbx_strand_id
1 'polypeptide(L)'
;MGDGKILSVNVGQRRRVGFGTSGIAKRPVAGSVAVAVPGAGRSGLAGDFIGDARDHGGADRAVYAHAREDLDRWESTSGRRSPTGGSART
;
A
#
# COMPACT_ATOMS: atom_id res chain seq x y z
N MET A 1 10.27 18.16 -14.14
CA MET A 1 9.74 17.06 -13.32
C MET A 1 9.06 16.10 -14.27
N GLY A 2 9.41 14.81 -14.27
CA GLY A 2 8.74 13.84 -15.14
C GLY A 2 7.30 13.61 -14.70
N ASP A 3 6.44 13.22 -15.64
CA ASP A 3 5.02 12.96 -15.39
C ASP A 3 4.85 11.67 -14.58
N GLY A 4 4.82 11.79 -13.26
CA GLY A 4 4.54 10.69 -12.36
C GLY A 4 3.08 10.25 -12.46
N LYS A 5 2.84 8.95 -12.67
CA LYS A 5 1.50 8.35 -12.65
C LYS A 5 1.37 7.32 -11.53
N ILE A 6 0.21 7.30 -10.88
CA ILE A 6 -0.15 6.22 -9.97
C ILE A 6 -0.57 5.00 -10.79
N LEU A 7 0.25 3.94 -10.78
CA LEU A 7 -0.05 2.70 -11.49
C LEU A 7 -1.08 1.83 -10.77
N SER A 8 -1.09 1.89 -9.43
CA SER A 8 -1.97 1.07 -8.60
C SER A 8 -2.14 1.71 -7.23
N VAL A 9 -3.38 1.74 -6.74
CA VAL A 9 -3.70 2.03 -5.34
C VAL A 9 -4.00 0.71 -4.65
N ASN A 10 -3.41 0.51 -3.47
CA ASN A 10 -3.49 -0.75 -2.75
C ASN A 10 -3.98 -0.52 -1.33
N VAL A 11 -5.06 -1.23 -0.95
CA VAL A 11 -5.61 -1.18 0.40
C VAL A 11 -5.54 -2.56 1.05
N GLY A 12 -5.48 -2.58 2.37
CA GLY A 12 -5.38 -3.75 3.20
C GLY A 12 -6.72 -4.06 3.83
N GLN A 13 -7.14 -5.32 3.76
CA GLN A 13 -8.25 -5.81 4.55
C GLN A 13 -7.76 -6.35 5.89
N ARG A 14 -8.59 -6.22 6.92
CA ARG A 14 -8.32 -6.78 8.25
C ARG A 14 -8.26 -8.31 8.17
N ARG A 15 -7.09 -8.92 8.39
CA ARG A 15 -6.90 -10.38 8.36
C ARG A 15 -6.16 -10.89 9.58
N ARG A 16 -6.59 -12.03 10.13
CA ARG A 16 -5.84 -12.72 11.20
C ARG A 16 -4.55 -13.32 10.63
N VAL A 17 -3.48 -13.19 11.39
CA VAL A 17 -2.15 -13.77 11.16
C VAL A 17 -1.67 -14.41 12.47
N GLY A 18 -0.58 -15.18 12.45
CA GLY A 18 -0.13 -15.97 13.61
C GLY A 18 0.16 -15.19 14.90
N PHE A 19 0.28 -13.86 14.81
CA PHE A 19 0.61 -12.96 15.92
C PHE A 19 -0.38 -11.79 16.06
N GLY A 20 -1.60 -11.92 15.51
CA GLY A 20 -2.65 -10.91 15.68
C GLY A 20 -3.40 -10.63 14.41
N THR A 21 -3.71 -9.36 14.16
CA THR A 21 -4.45 -8.91 12.98
C THR A 21 -3.63 -7.92 12.18
N SER A 22 -3.58 -8.09 10.87
CA SER A 22 -2.78 -7.24 9.98
C SER A 22 -3.53 -6.91 8.69
N GLY A 23 -3.21 -5.75 8.14
CA GLY A 23 -3.59 -5.31 6.79
C GLY A 23 -2.39 -5.25 5.83
N ILE A 24 -1.23 -5.77 6.22
CA ILE A 24 0.04 -5.63 5.46
C ILE A 24 -0.02 -6.25 4.07
N ALA A 25 -0.85 -7.28 3.88
CA ALA A 25 -1.10 -7.88 2.57
C ALA A 25 -2.04 -7.00 1.74
N LYS A 26 -1.58 -5.81 1.38
CA LYS A 26 -2.30 -4.84 0.55
C LYS A 26 -2.58 -5.42 -0.84
N ARG A 27 -3.74 -5.11 -1.40
CA ARG A 27 -4.16 -5.59 -2.73
C ARG A 27 -4.61 -4.43 -3.59
N PRO A 28 -4.43 -4.51 -4.92
CA PRO A 28 -4.93 -3.49 -5.84
C PRO A 28 -6.44 -3.36 -5.71
N VAL A 29 -6.94 -2.13 -5.79
CA VAL A 29 -8.37 -1.87 -5.91
C VAL A 29 -8.69 -1.28 -7.27
N ALA A 30 -9.88 -1.61 -7.78
CA ALA A 30 -10.42 -0.99 -8.98
C ALA A 30 -11.11 0.33 -8.62
N GLY A 31 -10.87 1.37 -9.42
CA GLY A 31 -11.49 2.68 -9.24
C GLY A 31 -10.77 3.59 -8.24
N SER A 32 -11.36 4.77 -8.04
CA SER A 32 -10.81 5.82 -7.17
C SER A 32 -10.96 5.46 -5.69
N VAL A 33 -9.95 5.80 -4.90
CA VAL A 33 -9.97 5.68 -3.43
C VAL A 33 -9.96 7.08 -2.83
N ALA A 34 -10.90 7.35 -1.93
CA ALA A 34 -10.90 8.59 -1.18
C ALA A 34 -9.70 8.64 -0.22
N VAL A 35 -8.99 9.77 -0.26
CA VAL A 35 -7.89 10.08 0.65
C VAL A 35 -8.31 11.23 1.55
N ALA A 36 -8.07 11.10 2.85
CA ALA A 36 -8.30 12.15 3.83
C ALA A 36 -7.07 12.28 4.73
N VAL A 37 -6.88 13.44 5.35
CA VAL A 37 -5.94 13.59 6.46
C VAL A 37 -6.51 12.81 7.64
N PRO A 38 -5.90 11.69 8.06
CA PRO A 38 -6.44 10.92 9.17
C PRO A 38 -6.14 11.62 10.50
N GLY A 39 -7.09 11.51 11.43
CA GLY A 39 -6.80 11.77 12.84
C GLY A 39 -5.77 10.79 13.40
N ALA A 40 -5.26 11.08 14.60
CA ALA A 40 -4.39 10.15 15.32
C ALA A 40 -5.02 8.75 15.39
N GLY A 41 -4.25 7.71 15.12
CA GLY A 41 -4.79 6.35 15.20
C GLY A 41 -5.68 5.93 14.03
N ARG A 42 -5.60 6.56 12.84
CA ARG A 42 -6.46 6.22 11.70
C ARG A 42 -5.69 6.09 10.38
N SER A 43 -6.24 5.29 9.47
CA SER A 43 -5.78 5.25 8.07
C SER A 43 -6.34 6.43 7.29
N GLY A 44 -5.55 6.95 6.35
CA GLY A 44 -5.93 8.02 5.44
C GLY A 44 -6.69 7.55 4.19
N LEU A 45 -6.73 6.23 3.93
CA LEU A 45 -7.37 5.64 2.75
C LEU A 45 -8.69 4.96 3.11
N ALA A 46 -9.74 5.26 2.33
CA ALA A 46 -11.03 4.59 2.48
C ALA A 46 -10.88 3.06 2.27
N GLY A 47 -11.44 2.28 3.20
CA GLY A 47 -11.41 0.82 3.15
C GLY A 47 -10.08 0.18 3.54
N ASP A 48 -9.09 0.97 3.98
CA ASP A 48 -7.78 0.47 4.38
C ASP A 48 -7.67 0.18 5.88
N PHE A 49 -7.19 -1.01 6.22
CA PHE A 49 -6.88 -1.41 7.58
C PHE A 49 -5.38 -1.26 7.89
N ILE A 50 -5.09 -0.58 8.99
CA ILE A 50 -3.78 -0.53 9.64
C ILE A 50 -3.84 -1.25 10.98
N GLY A 51 -2.80 -2.04 11.29
CA GLY A 51 -2.77 -2.92 12.46
C GLY A 51 -2.72 -2.16 13.79
N ASP A 52 -1.54 -1.64 14.12
CA ASP A 52 -1.36 -0.69 15.23
C ASP A 52 -1.54 0.72 14.70
N ALA A 53 -2.69 1.32 15.01
CA ALA A 53 -2.99 2.63 14.48
C ALA A 53 -2.24 3.76 15.21
N ARG A 54 -1.79 3.55 16.45
CA ARG A 54 -0.96 4.53 17.18
C ARG A 54 0.38 4.69 16.47
N ASP A 55 0.97 3.58 16.03
CA ASP A 55 2.29 3.56 15.41
C ASP A 55 2.24 3.60 13.87
N HIS A 56 1.11 3.32 13.23
CA HIS A 56 1.00 3.30 11.75
C HIS A 56 -0.07 4.22 11.16
N GLY A 57 -0.76 4.99 12.00
CA GLY A 57 -1.76 5.98 11.58
C GLY A 57 -1.28 7.42 11.74
N GLY A 58 -2.18 8.36 11.42
CA GLY A 58 -1.93 9.79 11.58
C GLY A 58 -1.51 10.50 10.29
N ALA A 59 -1.59 11.83 10.32
CA ALA A 59 -1.49 12.70 9.14
C ALA A 59 -0.21 12.45 8.31
N ASP A 60 0.92 12.26 8.99
CA ASP A 60 2.23 12.07 8.35
C ASP A 60 2.42 10.68 7.70
N ARG A 61 1.46 9.76 7.92
CA ARG A 61 1.49 8.37 7.44
C ARG A 61 0.19 8.00 6.71
N ALA A 62 -0.49 8.99 6.14
CA ALA A 62 -1.76 8.81 5.44
C ALA A 62 -1.66 7.87 4.22
N VAL A 63 -0.54 7.95 3.48
CA VAL A 63 -0.25 7.14 2.29
C VAL A 63 1.24 6.79 2.26
N TYR A 64 1.54 5.56 1.86
CA TYR A 64 2.90 5.12 1.52
C TYR A 64 3.01 4.94 0.00
N ALA A 65 4.07 5.49 -0.59
CA ALA A 65 4.34 5.38 -2.02
C ALA A 65 5.63 4.59 -2.26
N HIS A 66 5.61 3.72 -3.25
CA HIS A 66 6.78 2.98 -3.73
C HIS A 66 6.93 3.22 -5.23
N ALA A 67 8.16 3.51 -5.66
CA ALA A 67 8.48 3.64 -7.08
C ALA A 67 8.37 2.26 -7.76
N ARG A 68 7.90 2.24 -9.02
CA ARG A 68 7.75 0.99 -9.78
C ARG A 68 9.11 0.36 -10.07
N GLU A 69 10.11 1.20 -10.32
CA GLU A 69 11.48 0.82 -10.64
C GLU A 69 12.15 0.10 -9.46
N ASP A 70 11.87 0.53 -8.22
CA ASP A 70 12.36 -0.12 -7.01
C ASP A 70 11.69 -1.48 -6.78
N LEU A 71 10.37 -1.56 -7.02
CA LEU A 71 9.65 -2.83 -6.93
C LEU A 71 10.14 -3.83 -7.99
N ASP A 72 10.40 -3.39 -9.22
CA ASP A 72 10.96 -4.25 -10.28
C ASP A 72 12.34 -4.78 -9.91
N ARG A 73 13.20 -3.93 -9.32
CA ARG A 73 14.51 -4.37 -8.81
C ARG A 73 14.34 -5.42 -7.71
N TRP A 74 13.41 -5.20 -6.77
CA TRP A 74 13.16 -6.15 -5.69
C TRP A 74 12.60 -7.49 -6.20
N GLU A 75 11.68 -7.48 -7.15
CA GLU A 75 11.16 -8.72 -7.76
C GLU A 75 12.28 -9.51 -8.42
N SER A 76 13.18 -8.82 -9.14
CA SER A 76 14.34 -9.44 -9.78
C SER A 76 15.30 -10.06 -8.77
N THR A 77 15.60 -9.40 -7.65
CA THR A 77 16.56 -9.92 -6.67
C THR A 77 15.97 -10.98 -5.74
N SER A 78 14.66 -10.92 -5.49
CA SER A 78 13.97 -11.87 -4.60
C SER A 78 13.41 -13.11 -5.33
N GLY A 79 13.25 -13.04 -6.66
CA GLY A 79 12.55 -14.08 -7.43
C GLY A 79 11.05 -14.16 -7.14
N ARG A 80 10.47 -13.18 -6.44
CA ARG A 80 9.06 -13.15 -6.04
C ARG A 80 8.35 -11.99 -6.71
N ARG A 81 7.19 -12.24 -7.31
CA ARG A 81 6.39 -11.21 -7.96
C ARG A 81 5.56 -10.41 -6.95
N SER A 82 5.44 -9.09 -7.16
CA SER A 82 4.55 -8.26 -6.36
C SER A 82 3.08 -8.46 -6.73
N PRO A 83 2.15 -8.41 -5.75
CA PRO A 83 0.71 -8.32 -6.01
C PRO A 83 0.27 -7.10 -6.81
N THR A 84 1.09 -6.04 -6.87
CA THR A 84 0.84 -4.80 -7.64
C THR A 84 1.09 -4.95 -9.15
N GLY A 85 1.20 -6.18 -9.64
CA GLY A 85 1.72 -6.49 -10.98
C GLY A 85 3.24 -6.39 -11.01
N GLY A 86 3.87 -6.98 -12.02
CA GLY A 86 5.32 -6.98 -12.20
C GLY A 86 5.69 -6.72 -13.66
N SER A 87 6.74 -5.90 -13.85
CA SER A 87 7.37 -5.39 -15.08
C SER A 87 6.46 -5.13 -16.30
N ALA A 88 6.20 -3.85 -16.56
CA ALA A 88 5.68 -3.35 -17.84
C ALA A 88 6.78 -3.23 -18.93
N ARG A 89 7.81 -4.11 -18.91
CA ARG A 89 8.78 -4.21 -20.00
C ARG A 89 8.31 -5.26 -21.00
N THR A 90 7.59 -4.79 -22.01
CA THR A 90 7.55 -5.33 -23.38
C THR A 90 7.71 -4.16 -24.32
#